data_AF-A0AAX0J2E0-F1
#
_entry.id   AF-A0AAX0J2E0-F1
#
_cell.length_a   1.000
_cell.length_b   1.000
_cell.length_c   1.000
_cell.angle_alpha   90.00
_cell.angle_beta   90.00
_cell.angle_gamma   90.00
#
_symmetry.space_group_name_H-M   'P 1'
#
loop_
_entity.id
_entity.type
_entity.pdbx_description
1 polymer ?
#
loop_
_entity_poly.entity_id
_entity_poly.type
_entity_poly.pdbx_seq_one_letter_code
_entity_poly.pdbx_strand_id
1 'polypeptide(L)'
;MTKGSGDARTQPLYFLIITAGTVTHSICYEQHEKAEDILAGKKHDPTFYSVIYGAGREDDWTDEAVWHKANPSLGITVPIKKVHQAFASAKQNPAEENAFRQLRLNQWVNQSVRWMPMHIWTLTTHPSICLIWRSVCVTAGSILRRRRISPRSCSSFRQER
;
A
#
# COMPACT_ATOMS: atom_id res chain seq x y z
N MET A 1 23.06 12.26 -2.31
CA MET A 1 23.66 13.25 -1.39
C MET A 1 24.69 14.10 -2.12
N THR A 2 24.84 15.38 -1.75
CA THR A 2 25.84 16.27 -2.36
C THR A 2 27.24 15.84 -1.91
N LYS A 3 28.03 15.31 -2.86
CA LYS A 3 29.41 14.90 -2.64
C LYS A 3 30.23 16.11 -2.15
N GLY A 4 31.03 15.92 -1.10
CA GLY A 4 31.96 16.94 -0.58
C GLY A 4 31.40 17.92 0.45
N SER A 5 30.10 17.85 0.80
CA SER A 5 29.48 18.80 1.73
C SER A 5 29.99 18.71 3.19
N GLY A 6 30.74 17.67 3.54
CA GLY A 6 31.35 17.47 4.86
C GLY A 6 32.86 17.51 4.89
N ASP A 7 33.52 17.67 3.75
CA ASP A 7 34.98 17.51 3.64
C ASP A 7 35.74 18.64 4.35
N ALA A 8 35.08 19.78 4.58
CA ALA A 8 35.65 20.90 5.32
C ALA A 8 35.69 20.67 6.85
N ARG A 9 34.97 19.66 7.38
CA ARG A 9 34.90 19.39 8.83
C ARG A 9 35.80 18.20 9.18
N THR A 10 36.54 18.32 10.29
CA THR A 10 37.44 17.25 10.77
C THR A 10 36.69 15.99 11.21
N GLN A 11 35.45 16.13 11.72
CA GLN A 11 34.58 15.01 12.08
C GLN A 11 33.12 15.32 11.70
N PRO A 12 32.72 15.10 10.44
CA PRO A 12 31.37 15.37 9.99
C PRO A 12 30.40 14.28 10.48
N LEU A 13 29.26 14.71 11.04
CA LEU A 13 28.16 13.83 11.41
C LEU A 13 26.93 14.17 10.57
N TYR A 14 26.30 13.16 9.97
CA TYR A 14 25.09 13.31 9.16
C TYR A 14 23.92 12.58 9.80
N PHE A 15 22.80 13.29 9.96
CA PHE A 15 21.53 12.69 10.36
C PHE A 15 20.63 12.58 9.14
N LEU A 16 20.28 11.36 8.79
CA LEU A 16 19.38 11.06 7.68
C LEU A 16 18.08 10.51 8.25
N ILE A 17 17.01 11.30 8.11
CA ILE A 17 15.65 10.88 8.47
C ILE A 17 14.92 10.70 7.15
N ILE A 18 14.50 9.46 6.90
CA ILE A 18 13.78 9.08 5.69
C ILE A 18 12.41 8.54 6.06
N THR A 19 11.45 8.75 5.17
CA THR A 19 10.11 8.16 5.23
C THR A 19 9.91 7.29 4.00
N ALA A 20 9.16 6.19 4.14
CA ALA A 20 8.77 5.36 3.03
C ALA A 20 8.10 6.23 1.95
N GLY A 21 8.57 6.06 0.72
CA GLY A 21 8.04 6.73 -0.46
C GLY A 21 7.25 5.78 -1.34
N THR A 22 6.76 6.30 -2.45
CA THR A 22 6.05 5.52 -3.46
C THR A 22 6.93 5.08 -4.63
N VAL A 23 8.14 5.63 -4.72
CA VAL A 23 9.07 5.43 -5.84
C VAL A 23 10.34 4.76 -5.34
N THR A 24 10.68 3.63 -5.96
CA THR A 24 11.89 2.84 -5.70
C THR A 24 13.15 3.50 -6.25
N HIS A 25 13.05 4.29 -7.32
CA HIS A 25 14.17 5.08 -7.86
C HIS A 25 14.31 6.43 -7.14
N SER A 26 14.41 6.39 -5.82
CA SER A 26 14.62 7.59 -4.99
C SER A 26 15.87 7.42 -4.12
N ILE A 27 16.54 8.54 -3.83
CA ILE A 27 17.70 8.55 -2.92
C ILE A 27 17.35 8.01 -1.53
N CYS A 28 16.10 8.22 -1.09
CA CYS A 28 15.60 7.69 0.17
C CYS A 28 15.55 6.16 0.15
N TYR A 29 15.12 5.56 -0.97
CA TYR A 29 15.06 4.11 -1.13
C TYR A 29 16.46 3.50 -1.21
N GLU A 30 17.40 4.11 -1.95
CA GLU A 30 18.80 3.66 -1.97
C GLU A 30 19.42 3.64 -0.56
N GLN A 31 19.16 4.69 0.23
CA GLN A 31 19.67 4.77 1.59
C GLN A 31 19.01 3.77 2.54
N HIS A 32 17.72 3.47 2.31
CA HIS A 32 16.97 2.45 3.02
C HIS A 32 17.49 1.04 2.73
N GLU A 33 17.71 0.69 1.46
CA GLU A 33 18.28 -0.60 1.07
C GLU A 33 19.71 -0.77 1.63
N LYS A 34 20.53 0.28 1.63
CA LYS A 34 21.83 0.25 2.32
C LYS A 34 21.68 -0.07 3.81
N ALA A 35 20.69 0.51 4.48
CA ALA A 35 20.43 0.24 5.89
C ALA A 35 19.95 -1.20 6.13
N GLU A 36 19.03 -1.71 5.31
CA GLU A 36 18.56 -3.11 5.39
C GLU A 36 19.70 -4.11 5.14
N ASP A 37 20.56 -3.87 4.16
CA ASP A 37 21.70 -4.73 3.86
C ASP A 37 22.73 -4.79 5.00
N ILE A 38 22.93 -3.67 5.72
CA ILE A 38 23.83 -3.60 6.88
C ILE A 38 23.22 -4.36 8.07
N LEU A 39 21.93 -4.17 8.35
CA LEU A 39 21.22 -4.91 9.39
C LEU A 39 21.17 -6.42 9.12
N ALA A 40 21.04 -6.80 7.84
CA ALA A 40 21.09 -8.20 7.41
C ALA A 40 22.53 -8.78 7.37
N GLY A 41 23.57 -7.99 7.63
CA GLY A 41 24.96 -8.41 7.60
C GLY A 41 25.53 -8.68 6.20
N LYS A 42 24.84 -8.29 5.13
CA LYS A 42 25.32 -8.44 3.74
C LYS A 42 26.43 -7.45 3.40
N LYS A 43 26.38 -6.26 4.00
CA LYS A 43 27.37 -5.19 3.84
C LYS A 43 27.86 -4.77 5.22
N HIS A 44 29.16 -4.49 5.34
CA HIS A 44 29.75 -4.03 6.59
C HIS A 44 30.36 -2.64 6.38
N ASP A 45 29.80 -1.63 7.05
CA ASP A 45 30.28 -0.25 7.02
C ASP A 45 30.22 0.31 8.45
N PRO A 46 31.36 0.40 9.16
CA PRO A 46 31.39 0.84 10.56
C PRO A 46 31.04 2.33 10.72
N THR A 47 31.01 3.10 9.64
CA THR A 47 30.67 4.54 9.68
C THR A 47 29.16 4.77 9.62
N PHE A 48 28.38 3.74 9.27
CA PHE A 48 26.95 3.85 9.02
C PHE A 48 26.14 3.12 10.09
N TYR A 49 25.52 3.89 10.99
CA TYR A 49 24.58 3.36 11.97
C TYR A 49 23.16 3.38 11.40
N SER A 50 22.52 2.22 11.36
CA SER A 50 21.17 2.05 10.81
C SER A 50 20.17 1.60 11.88
N VAL A 51 19.01 2.24 11.90
CA VAL A 51 17.85 1.82 12.69
C VAL A 51 16.62 2.04 11.82
N ILE A 52 15.80 1.00 11.67
CA ILE A 52 14.59 1.05 10.86
C ILE A 52 13.40 0.79 11.77
N TYR A 53 12.50 1.77 11.82
CA TYR A 53 11.18 1.62 12.43
C TYR A 53 10.15 1.63 11.30
N GLY A 54 9.55 0.48 11.05
CA GLY A 54 8.56 0.31 9.99
C GLY A 54 8.04 -1.12 9.91
N ALA A 55 6.89 -1.25 9.26
CA ALA A 55 6.34 -2.54 8.89
C ALA A 55 7.08 -3.10 7.68
N GLY A 56 7.26 -4.42 7.65
CA GLY A 56 7.77 -5.14 6.48
C GLY A 56 6.84 -4.99 5.28
N ARG A 57 7.35 -5.27 4.07
CA ARG A 57 6.56 -5.15 2.83
C ARG A 57 5.33 -6.05 2.81
N GLU A 58 5.46 -7.24 3.40
CA GLU A 58 4.41 -8.26 3.49
C GLU A 58 3.71 -8.31 4.86
N ASP A 59 4.10 -7.43 5.80
CA ASP A 59 3.44 -7.36 7.11
C ASP A 59 1.99 -6.89 6.93
N ASP A 60 1.07 -7.53 7.66
CA ASP A 60 -0.34 -7.16 7.67
C ASP A 60 -0.53 -5.82 8.37
N TRP A 61 -0.97 -4.82 7.62
CA TRP A 61 -1.21 -3.49 8.15
C TRP A 61 -2.43 -3.41 9.07
N THR A 62 -3.27 -4.46 9.11
CA THR A 62 -4.44 -4.53 10.00
C THR A 62 -4.12 -5.06 11.39
N ASP A 63 -2.93 -5.64 11.58
CA ASP A 63 -2.48 -6.17 12.87
C ASP A 63 -1.89 -5.06 13.77
N GLU A 64 -2.41 -4.94 14.98
CA GLU A 64 -1.95 -3.98 15.98
C GLU A 64 -0.52 -4.27 16.46
N ALA A 65 -0.06 -5.54 16.42
CA ALA A 65 1.33 -5.87 16.73
C ALA A 65 2.31 -5.20 15.75
N VAL A 66 1.95 -5.11 14.47
CA VAL A 66 2.73 -4.41 13.45
C VAL A 66 2.76 -2.91 13.73
N TRP A 67 1.67 -2.35 14.29
CA TRP A 67 1.61 -0.93 14.65
C TRP A 67 2.59 -0.59 15.76
N HIS A 68 2.68 -1.45 16.79
CA HIS A 68 3.64 -1.32 17.88
C HIS A 68 5.09 -1.53 17.42
N LYS A 69 5.33 -2.48 16.51
CA LYS A 69 6.65 -2.69 15.89
C LYS A 69 7.14 -1.44 15.14
N ALA A 70 6.26 -0.83 14.35
CA ALA A 70 6.59 0.39 13.59
C ALA A 70 6.66 1.64 14.48
N ASN A 71 5.95 1.66 15.61
CA ASN A 71 5.87 2.81 16.52
C ASN A 71 6.16 2.41 17.97
N PRO A 72 7.45 2.36 18.38
CA PRO A 72 7.83 1.97 19.75
C PRO A 72 7.27 2.89 20.85
N SER A 73 6.91 4.14 20.52
CA SER A 73 6.34 5.12 21.46
C SER A 73 4.80 5.12 21.49
N LEU A 74 4.17 4.19 20.77
CA LEU A 74 2.72 4.07 20.70
C LEU A 74 2.13 3.73 22.08
N GLY A 75 1.15 4.52 22.51
CA GLY A 75 0.56 4.45 23.85
C GLY A 75 1.20 5.39 24.87
N ILE A 76 2.38 5.96 24.58
CA ILE A 76 3.05 6.95 25.45
C ILE A 76 2.90 8.35 24.84
N THR A 77 3.46 8.58 23.65
CA THR A 77 3.44 9.89 22.99
C THR A 77 2.19 10.06 22.13
N VAL A 78 1.82 9.00 21.41
CA VAL A 78 0.61 8.98 20.57
C VAL A 78 -0.40 8.02 21.19
N PRO A 79 -1.61 8.49 21.55
CA PRO A 79 -2.63 7.60 22.09
C PRO A 79 -3.12 6.64 21.01
N ILE A 80 -3.19 5.34 21.35
CA ILE A 80 -3.62 4.26 20.44
C ILE A 80 -4.99 4.53 19.79
N LYS A 81 -5.90 5.21 20.52
CA LYS A 81 -7.21 5.61 20.01
C LYS A 81 -7.15 6.40 18.69
N LYS A 82 -6.15 7.27 18.51
CA LYS A 82 -5.98 8.04 17.26
C LYS A 82 -5.56 7.13 16.09
N VAL A 83 -4.77 6.10 16.36
CA VAL A 83 -4.36 5.12 15.35
C VAL A 83 -5.55 4.27 14.93
N HIS A 84 -6.38 3.80 15.87
CA HIS A 84 -7.63 3.10 15.54
C HIS A 84 -8.59 3.94 14.70
N GLN A 85 -8.72 5.25 14.99
CA GLN A 85 -9.56 6.15 14.20
C GLN A 85 -9.03 6.30 12.76
N ALA A 86 -7.72 6.49 12.61
CA ALA A 86 -7.08 6.56 11.29
C ALA A 86 -7.24 5.24 10.52
N PHE A 87 -7.08 4.10 11.22
CA PHE A 87 -7.29 2.77 10.66
C PHE A 87 -8.74 2.55 10.17
N ALA A 88 -9.73 2.98 10.96
CA ALA A 88 -11.14 2.87 10.58
C ALA A 88 -11.46 3.67 9.31
N SER A 89 -10.86 4.85 9.15
CA SER A 89 -10.98 5.67 7.93
C SER A 89 -10.27 5.02 6.73
N ALA A 90 -9.05 4.53 6.93
CA ALA A 90 -8.26 3.80 5.94
C ALA A 90 -9.00 2.58 5.37
N LYS A 91 -9.74 1.84 6.21
CA LYS A 91 -10.50 0.66 5.78
C LYS A 91 -11.62 0.98 4.76
N GLN A 92 -12.14 2.20 4.78
CA GLN A 92 -13.22 2.64 3.89
C GLN A 92 -12.68 3.30 2.62
N ASN A 93 -11.56 4.00 2.71
CA ASN A 93 -10.99 4.78 1.62
C ASN A 93 -9.60 4.26 1.21
N PRO A 94 -9.44 3.68 0.00
CA PRO A 94 -8.14 3.21 -0.49
C PRO A 94 -7.02 4.26 -0.51
N ALA A 95 -7.36 5.55 -0.64
CA ALA A 95 -6.36 6.62 -0.59
C ALA A 95 -5.80 6.79 0.83
N GLU A 96 -6.68 6.71 1.84
CA GLU A 96 -6.31 6.76 3.26
C GLU A 96 -5.59 5.49 3.70
N GLU A 97 -5.87 4.34 3.08
CA GLU A 97 -5.09 3.10 3.29
C GLU A 97 -3.61 3.32 2.93
N ASN A 98 -3.34 3.85 1.74
CA ASN A 98 -1.96 4.13 1.33
C ASN A 98 -1.29 5.17 2.24
N ALA A 99 -2.01 6.23 2.62
CA ALA A 99 -1.49 7.23 3.55
C ALA A 99 -1.21 6.63 4.94
N PHE A 100 -2.07 5.75 5.45
CA PHE A 100 -1.88 5.07 6.73
C PHE A 100 -0.64 4.17 6.69
N ARG A 101 -0.54 3.30 5.68
CA ARG A 101 0.61 2.40 5.53
C ARG A 101 1.93 3.16 5.38
N GLN A 102 1.94 4.23 4.60
CA GLN A 102 3.13 5.04 4.38
C GLN A 102 3.50 5.88 5.60
N LEU A 103 2.56 6.63 6.19
CA LEU A 103 2.88 7.64 7.21
C LEU A 103 2.80 7.13 8.64
N ARG A 104 1.98 6.10 8.92
CA ARG A 104 1.85 5.51 10.27
C ARG A 104 2.69 4.26 10.44
N LEU A 105 2.83 3.46 9.40
CA LEU A 105 3.58 2.19 9.47
C LEU A 105 4.93 2.26 8.75
N ASN A 106 5.24 3.38 8.09
CA ASN A 106 6.48 3.55 7.33
C ASN A 106 6.73 2.40 6.33
N GLN A 107 5.66 1.92 5.71
CA GLN A 107 5.69 0.79 4.79
C GLN A 107 5.80 1.30 3.35
N TRP A 108 6.71 0.71 2.57
CA TRP A 108 6.86 1.01 1.15
C TRP A 108 5.67 0.46 0.35
N VAL A 109 4.84 1.37 -0.18
CA VAL A 109 3.65 1.04 -0.96
C VAL A 109 3.72 1.67 -2.35
N ASN A 110 3.16 0.99 -3.35
CA ASN A 110 3.09 1.54 -4.71
C ASN A 110 2.09 2.70 -4.79
N GLN A 111 2.40 3.73 -5.57
CA GLN A 111 1.56 4.93 -5.70
C GLN A 111 0.16 4.67 -6.28
N SER A 112 -0.06 3.53 -6.93
CA SER A 112 -1.33 3.23 -7.59
C SER A 112 -2.45 3.07 -6.56
N VAL A 113 -3.14 4.17 -6.28
CA VAL A 113 -4.38 4.17 -5.52
C VAL A 113 -5.43 3.46 -6.36
N ARG A 114 -5.95 2.35 -5.84
CA ARG A 114 -7.12 1.69 -6.43
C ARG A 114 -8.33 2.56 -6.14
N TRP A 115 -9.15 2.84 -7.15
CA TRP A 115 -10.38 3.61 -6.96
C TRP A 115 -11.45 2.85 -6.15
N MET A 116 -11.38 1.51 -6.12
CA MET A 116 -12.30 0.65 -5.36
C MET A 116 -11.54 -0.37 -4.51
N PRO A 117 -11.92 -0.59 -3.23
CA PRO A 117 -11.37 -1.64 -2.39
C PRO A 117 -11.57 -3.04 -2.98
N MET A 118 -10.56 -3.91 -2.83
CA MET A 118 -10.58 -5.25 -3.42
C MET A 118 -11.65 -6.16 -2.81
N HIS A 119 -11.92 -6.00 -1.50
CA HIS A 119 -12.96 -6.78 -0.83
C HIS A 119 -14.36 -6.48 -1.39
N ILE A 120 -14.64 -5.23 -1.78
CA ILE A 120 -15.90 -4.83 -2.44
C ILE A 120 -15.96 -5.42 -3.85
N TRP A 121 -14.86 -5.32 -4.61
CA TRP A 121 -14.76 -5.91 -5.95
C TRP A 121 -15.09 -7.42 -5.94
N THR A 122 -14.48 -8.17 -5.02
CA THR A 122 -14.69 -9.62 -4.91
C THR A 122 -16.14 -9.97 -4.56
N LEU A 123 -16.80 -9.19 -3.69
CA LEU A 123 -18.22 -9.39 -3.35
C LEU A 123 -19.12 -9.23 -4.59
N THR A 124 -18.81 -8.27 -5.46
CA THR A 124 -19.57 -8.07 -6.72
C THR A 124 -19.27 -9.09 -7.82
N THR A 125 -18.24 -9.93 -7.66
CA THR A 125 -17.82 -10.90 -8.69
C THR A 125 -18.51 -12.27 -8.53
N HIS A 126 -19.35 -12.46 -7.50
CA HIS A 126 -20.13 -13.69 -7.33
C HIS A 126 -21.30 -13.74 -8.35
N PRO A 127 -21.44 -14.82 -9.13
CA PRO A 127 -22.41 -14.92 -10.22
C PRO A 127 -23.88 -14.92 -9.76
N SER A 128 -24.16 -15.06 -8.47
CA SER A 128 -25.49 -15.00 -7.87
C SER A 128 -26.08 -13.57 -7.79
N ILE A 129 -25.27 -12.52 -7.84
CA ILE A 129 -25.74 -11.11 -7.87
C ILE A 129 -26.07 -10.63 -9.30
N CYS A 130 -25.63 -11.35 -10.33
CA CYS A 130 -25.95 -11.06 -11.73
C CYS A 130 -27.47 -11.14 -12.03
N LEU A 131 -28.24 -11.83 -11.18
CA LEU A 131 -29.69 -11.93 -11.31
C LEU A 131 -30.45 -10.66 -10.88
N ILE A 132 -29.86 -9.79 -10.05
CA ILE A 132 -30.52 -8.57 -9.56
C ILE A 132 -30.30 -7.38 -10.51
N TRP A 133 -29.17 -7.37 -11.24
CA TRP A 133 -28.82 -6.27 -12.15
C TRP A 133 -29.38 -6.39 -13.58
N ARG A 134 -30.12 -7.46 -13.90
CA ARG A 134 -30.81 -7.57 -15.21
C ARG A 134 -31.99 -6.61 -15.38
N SER A 135 -32.46 -5.97 -14.32
CA SER A 135 -33.64 -5.08 -14.39
C SER A 135 -33.34 -3.58 -14.46
N VAL A 136 -32.08 -3.14 -14.34
CA VAL A 136 -31.71 -1.69 -14.30
C VAL A 136 -30.68 -1.31 -15.38
N CYS A 137 -30.53 -2.11 -16.44
CA CYS A 137 -29.61 -1.79 -17.56
C CYS A 137 -30.26 -1.09 -18.77
N VAL A 138 -31.48 -0.57 -18.64
CA VAL A 138 -32.12 0.21 -19.73
C VAL A 138 -32.44 1.62 -19.25
N THR A 139 -31.44 2.46 -19.03
CA THR A 139 -31.47 3.89 -19.44
C THR A 139 -30.13 4.58 -19.16
N ALA A 140 -29.71 5.37 -20.17
CA ALA A 140 -28.65 6.39 -20.17
C ALA A 140 -27.18 5.95 -20.35
N GLY A 141 -26.62 6.29 -21.51
CA GLY A 141 -25.16 6.45 -21.68
C GLY A 141 -24.54 5.91 -22.96
N SER A 142 -25.03 6.34 -24.12
CA SER A 142 -24.51 6.01 -25.45
C SER A 142 -23.04 6.40 -25.68
N ILE A 143 -22.15 5.40 -25.74
CA ILE A 143 -20.89 5.46 -26.52
C ILE A 143 -20.96 4.38 -27.60
N LEU A 144 -21.15 4.82 -28.84
CA LEU A 144 -21.11 3.98 -30.03
C LEU A 144 -19.69 3.43 -30.25
N ARG A 145 -19.48 2.16 -29.92
CA ARG A 145 -18.59 1.28 -30.71
C ARG A 145 -19.38 0.05 -31.14
N ARG A 146 -19.88 0.08 -32.37
CA ARG A 146 -20.41 -1.10 -33.06
C ARG A 146 -19.28 -2.11 -33.25
N ARG A 147 -19.16 -3.09 -32.36
CA ARG A 147 -18.69 -4.43 -32.74
C ARG A 147 -19.90 -5.35 -32.77
N ARG A 148 -20.30 -5.75 -33.98
CA ARG A 148 -21.24 -6.85 -34.22
C ARG A 148 -20.70 -8.08 -33.49
N ILE A 149 -21.37 -8.49 -32.42
CA ILE A 149 -21.30 -9.87 -31.94
C ILE A 149 -22.51 -10.55 -32.55
N SER A 150 -22.28 -11.54 -33.42
CA SER A 150 -23.34 -12.32 -34.05
C SER A 150 -24.01 -13.25 -33.03
N PRO A 151 -25.34 -13.44 -33.09
CA PRO A 151 -26.04 -14.30 -32.14
C PRO A 151 -26.10 -15.73 -32.67
N ARG A 152 -25.13 -16.58 -32.33
CA ARG A 152 -25.27 -18.05 -32.46
C ARG A 152 -24.51 -18.78 -31.35
N SER A 153 -25.24 -19.15 -30.30
CA SER A 153 -25.20 -20.45 -29.59
C SER A 153 -25.65 -20.29 -28.14
N CYS A 154 -26.92 -19.94 -27.94
CA CYS A 154 -27.62 -20.16 -26.69
C CYS A 154 -28.74 -21.17 -26.98
N SER A 155 -28.39 -22.45 -27.05
CA SER A 155 -29.35 -23.55 -27.13
C SER A 155 -28.66 -24.89 -26.87
N SER A 156 -28.57 -25.29 -25.59
CA SER A 156 -28.77 -26.67 -25.13
C SER A 156 -28.36 -26.79 -23.66
N PHE A 157 -29.27 -26.38 -22.77
CA PHE A 157 -29.34 -27.02 -21.45
C PHE A 157 -30.80 -27.06 -21.03
N ARG A 158 -31.51 -28.05 -21.57
CA ARG A 158 -32.77 -28.53 -21.04
C ARG A 158 -32.86 -30.03 -21.28
N GLN A 159 -32.67 -30.79 -20.20
CA GLN A 159 -33.21 -32.11 -19.87
C GLN A 159 -32.54 -32.52 -18.55
N GLU A 160 -33.17 -33.11 -17.54
CA GLU A 160 -34.54 -33.44 -17.20
C GLU A 160 -34.42 -34.08 -15.81
N ARG A 161 -35.32 -33.76 -14.87
CA ARG A 161 -35.55 -34.43 -13.56
C ARG A 161 -34.48 -34.31 -12.47
#